data_AF-A0A090ITN0-F1
#
_entry.id   AF-A0A090ITN0-F1
#
_cell.length_a   1.000
_cell.length_b   1.000
_cell.length_c   1.000
_cell.angle_alpha   90.00
_cell.angle_beta   90.00
_cell.angle_gamma   90.00
#
_symmetry.space_group_name_H-M   'P 1'
#
loop_
_entity.id
_entity.type
_entity.pdbx_description
1 polymer ?
#
loop_
_entity_poly.entity_id
_entity_poly.type
_entity_poly.pdbx_seq_one_letter_code
_entity_poly.pdbx_strand_id
1 'polypeptide(L)' 'MANQLLQQAREFTKRLKQKNDISQDDIDKANNAISSAFANSTEAEKELLQQYQQELDAVDSHNS' A
#
# COMPACT_ATOMS: atom_id res chain seq x y z
N MET A 1 11.56 -14.86 -9.07
CA MET A 1 10.12 -14.59 -8.88
C MET A 1 10.02 -13.31 -8.07
N ALA A 2 9.85 -12.17 -8.72
CA ALA A 2 9.64 -10.92 -7.99
C ALA A 2 8.29 -11.04 -7.27
N ASN A 3 8.24 -10.66 -5.99
CA ASN A 3 7.02 -10.75 -5.19
C ASN A 3 5.94 -9.85 -5.81
N GLN A 4 5.03 -10.47 -6.56
CA GLN A 4 3.99 -9.75 -7.31
C GLN A 4 3.08 -8.95 -6.37
N LEU A 5 2.89 -9.42 -5.14
CA LEU A 5 2.09 -8.73 -4.13
C LEU A 5 2.80 -7.46 -3.64
N LEU A 6 4.11 -7.52 -3.41
CA LEU A 6 4.92 -6.35 -3.06
C LEU A 6 4.88 -5.29 -4.18
N GLN A 7 4.95 -5.72 -5.44
CA GLN A 7 4.84 -4.81 -6.58
C GLN A 7 3.46 -4.16 -6.66
N GLN A 8 2.38 -4.93 -6.41
CA GLN A 8 1.02 -4.39 -6.38
C GLN A 8 0.84 -3.37 -5.25
N ALA A 9 1.29 -3.69 -4.03
CA ALA A 9 1.24 -2.80 -2.88
C ALA A 9 1.96 -1.46 -3.18
N ARG A 10 3.14 -1.52 -3.78
CA ARG A 10 3.89 -0.34 -4.21
C ARG A 10 3.13 0.48 -5.26
N GLU A 11 2.60 -0.17 -6.29
CA GLU A 11 1.87 0.52 -7.37
C GLU A 11 0.58 1.18 -6.86
N PHE A 12 -0.17 0.52 -5.97
CA PHE A 12 -1.36 1.12 -5.35
C PHE A 12 -1.01 2.35 -4.53
N THR A 13 -0.02 2.25 -3.64
CA THR A 13 0.42 3.37 -2.79
C THR A 13 0.92 4.55 -3.64
N LYS A 14 1.68 4.27 -4.70
CA LYS A 14 2.17 5.28 -5.64
C LYS A 14 1.03 5.95 -6.41
N ARG A 15 0.04 5.18 -6.89
CA ARG A 15 -1.12 5.72 -7.63
C ARG A 15 -2.00 6.58 -6.73
N LEU A 16 -2.20 6.17 -5.48
CA LEU A 16 -2.93 6.95 -4.49
C LEU A 16 -2.31 8.33 -4.29
N LYS A 17 -1.00 8.40 -4.08
CA LYS A 17 -0.27 9.68 -3.95
C LYS A 17 -0.38 10.61 -5.16
N GLN A 18 -0.68 10.07 -6.34
CA GLN A 18 -0.81 10.84 -7.59
C GLN A 18 -2.28 11.20 -7.91
N LYS A 19 -3.25 10.61 -7.21
CA LYS A 19 -4.66 10.92 -7.37
C LYS A 19 -5.00 12.21 -6.63
N ASN A 20 -5.73 13.10 -7.29
CA ASN A 20 -6.28 14.31 -6.66
C ASN A 20 -7.55 14.03 -5.86
N ASP A 21 -8.27 12.96 -6.20
CA ASP A 21 -9.49 12.52 -5.51
C ASP A 21 -9.32 11.04 -5.19
N ILE A 22 -9.18 10.75 -3.91
CA ILE A 22 -8.93 9.42 -3.38
C ILE A 22 -10.23 8.97 -2.72
N SER A 23 -10.80 7.87 -3.19
CA SER A 23 -11.97 7.30 -2.53
C SER A 23 -11.56 6.34 -1.42
N GLN A 24 -12.45 6.11 -0.46
CA GLN A 24 -12.24 5.08 0.56
C GLN A 24 -11.96 3.70 -0.05
N ASP A 25 -12.61 3.36 -1.18
CA ASP A 25 -12.40 2.10 -1.90
C ASP A 25 -10.97 1.99 -2.47
N ASP A 26 -10.35 3.10 -2.86
CA ASP A 26 -8.95 3.08 -3.29
C ASP A 26 -8.00 2.81 -2.12
N ILE A 27 -8.30 3.37 -0.94
CA ILE A 27 -7.55 3.17 0.29
C ILE A 27 -7.69 1.71 0.75
N ASP A 28 -8.91 1.18 0.77
CA ASP A 28 -9.20 -0.21 1.15
C ASP A 28 -8.48 -1.20 0.23
N LYS A 29 -8.42 -0.92 -1.08
CA LYS A 29 -7.65 -1.75 -2.04
C LYS A 29 -6.16 -1.74 -1.74
N ALA A 30 -5.58 -0.57 -1.46
CA ALA A 30 -4.17 -0.48 -1.11
C ALA A 30 -3.87 -1.21 0.20
N ASN A 31 -4.73 -1.06 1.21
CA ASN A 31 -4.62 -1.74 2.51
C ASN A 31 -4.67 -3.26 2.36
N ASN A 32 -5.61 -3.77 1.57
CA ASN A 32 -5.73 -5.19 1.27
C ASN A 32 -4.51 -5.73 0.52
N ALA A 33 -3.98 -4.96 -0.45
CA ALA A 33 -2.77 -5.34 -1.19
C ALA A 33 -1.54 -5.40 -0.27
N ILE A 34 -1.35 -4.41 0.60
CA ILE A 34 -0.25 -4.36 1.57
C ILE A 34 -0.36 -5.53 2.56
N SER A 35 -1.54 -5.77 3.13
CA SER A 35 -1.79 -6.86 4.07
C SER A 35 -1.55 -8.24 3.44
N SER A 36 -2.02 -8.43 2.20
CA SER A 36 -1.80 -9.67 1.44
C SER A 36 -0.33 -9.89 1.11
N ALA A 37 0.39 -8.82 0.74
CA ALA A 37 1.82 -8.86 0.51
C ALA A 37 2.58 -9.19 1.80
N PHE A 38 2.20 -8.58 2.93
CA PHE A 38 2.87 -8.75 4.21
C PHE A 38 2.84 -10.20 4.71
N ALA A 39 1.70 -10.87 4.53
CA ALA A 39 1.55 -12.28 4.87
C ALA A 39 2.47 -13.22 4.06
N ASN A 40 2.84 -12.82 2.84
CA ASN A 40 3.61 -13.63 1.90
C ASN A 40 5.03 -13.10 1.65
N SER A 41 5.51 -12.18 2.50
CA SER A 41 6.79 -11.49 2.34
C SER A 41 7.85 -11.93 3.34
N THR A 42 9.12 -11.79 2.95
CA THR A 42 10.28 -11.95 3.85
C THR A 42 10.37 -10.78 4.85
N GLU A 43 11.16 -10.90 5.92
CA GLU A 43 11.32 -9.79 6.89
C GLU A 43 11.81 -8.49 6.25
N ALA A 44 12.76 -8.56 5.33
CA ALA A 44 13.25 -7.38 4.59
C ALA A 44 12.14 -6.74 3.74
N GLU A 45 11.26 -7.54 3.14
CA GLU A 45 10.11 -7.02 2.37
C GLU A 45 9.01 -6.47 3.28
N LYS A 46 8.84 -7.03 4.49
CA LYS A 46 7.90 -6.53 5.49
C LYS A 46 8.27 -5.13 5.97
N GLU A 47 9.56 -4.82 6.10
CA GLU A 47 10.01 -3.45 6.40
C GLU A 47 9.58 -2.46 5.30
N LEU A 48 9.73 -2.84 4.02
CA LEU A 48 9.27 -2.02 2.90
C LEU A 48 7.74 -1.87 2.90
N LEU A 49 7.01 -2.93 3.21
CA LEU A 49 5.54 -2.89 3.30
C LEU A 49 5.05 -2.03 4.47
N GLN A 50 5.77 -2.01 5.59
CA GLN A 50 5.48 -1.08 6.70
C GLN A 50 5.63 0.38 6.26
N GLN A 51 6.64 0.70 5.46
CA GLN A 51 6.76 2.05 4.90
C GLN A 51 5.56 2.39 4.01
N TYR A 52 5.11 1.47 3.15
CA TYR A 52 3.92 1.70 2.33
C TYR A 52 2.64 1.85 3.16
N GLN A 53 2.51 1.13 4.26
CA GLN A 53 1.39 1.29 5.19
C GLN A 53 1.38 2.69 5.82
N GLN A 54 2.52 3.15 6.32
CA GLN A 54 2.64 4.50 6.89
C GLN A 54 2.31 5.58 5.87
N GLU A 55 2.75 5.39 4.62
CA GLU A 55 2.41 6.28 3.51
C GLU A 55 0.91 6.28 3.20
N LEU A 56 0.26 5.11 3.27
CA LEU A 56 -1.18 4.97 3.06
C LEU A 56 -1.98 5.67 4.18
N ASP A 57 -1.59 5.46 5.44
CA ASP A 57 -2.24 6.08 6.60
C ASP A 57 -2.09 7.62 6.58
N ALA A 58 -0.95 8.12 6.09
CA ALA A 58 -0.74 9.55 5.88
C ALA A 58 -1.66 10.14 4.80
N VAL A 59 -2.00 9.33 3.77
CA VAL A 59 -2.93 9.72 2.72
C VAL A 59 -4.38 9.67 3.23
N ASP A 60 -4.75 8.62 3.95
CA ASP A 60 -6.09 8.45 4.55
C ASP A 60 -6.42 9.56 5.55
N SER A 61 -5.46 9.90 6.41
CA SER A 61 -5.61 11.01 7.36
C SER A 61 -5.71 12.39 6.70
N HIS A 62 -5.13 12.59 5.51
CA HIS A 62 -5.28 13.83 4.74
C HIS A 62 -6.63 13.93 4.00
N ASN A 63 -7.30 12.79 3.84
CA ASN A 63 -8.55 12.67 3.10
C ASN A 63 -9.80 12.67 4.01
N SER A 64 -9.58 12.67 5.33
CA SER A 64 -10.59 12.68 6.39
C SER A 64 -10.98 14.07 6.87
#